data_AF-A0A1E1ML03-F1
#
_entry.id   AF-A0A1E1ML03-F1
#
_cell.length_a   1.000
_cell.length_b   1.000
_cell.length_c   1.000
_cell.angle_alpha   90.00
_cell.angle_beta   90.00
_cell.angle_gamma   90.00
#
_symmetry.space_group_name_H-M   'P 1'
#
loop_
_entity.id
_entity.type
_entity.pdbx_description
1 polymer ?
#
loop_
_entity_poly.entity_id
_entity_poly.type
_entity_poly.pdbx_seq_one_letter_code
_entity_poly.pdbx_strand_id
1 'polypeptide(L)'
;MKIPILPPGEIARRAVQAKESIKVAKQTRNVAKATDRTIKKAFGIEEQKKSKPEHGQQIFVFNHLQKNHVVYSLTRSMNNNAALAQLPFNGKKSVPAALRKDLWHPFAQIRFPPGAGTIGLSAFQKLREYRKRHELEWGTEITLGEDGKHKSLKERGKALCDQRANSVADMALVLSRLAPAPLEDGVETREEREKNIGLIGEGSGTQVEILWNNMCDAEFAEKWADNVVHAPMPAPTPSGGKRLLKKREIAALIRGEIAAKKELYEALDEKRIELERDRQESGIEVSAEQLEQEEAERRAEIAERLEEIKLEFRVDERNAFLEAEKKAEAAAKYARQVALEQRRVGADTFQGTPEEVEAAARAAAVVAGIVSQSPPSFGTSYTIPSTKTKSPASKVANESLQQVVLDPVARQAKKQAARDLYFKRQAEQAERKANDPEWYEMVKAEGMKRKAEKGLLAA
;
A
#
# COMPACT_ATOMS: atom_id res chain seq x y z
N MET A 1 10.57 -32.54 -22.81
CA MET A 1 9.67 -31.70 -23.65
C MET A 1 10.55 -30.87 -24.58
N LYS A 2 10.48 -31.10 -25.91
CA LYS A 2 11.24 -30.31 -26.89
C LYS A 2 10.49 -28.99 -27.12
N ILE A 3 11.11 -27.86 -26.77
CA ILE A 3 10.52 -26.54 -27.04
C ILE A 3 10.49 -26.36 -28.57
N PRO A 4 9.33 -26.05 -29.17
CA PRO A 4 9.26 -25.81 -30.61
C PRO A 4 10.07 -24.56 -30.96
N ILE A 5 11.11 -24.74 -31.78
CA ILE A 5 11.94 -23.65 -32.30
C ILE A 5 11.09 -22.89 -33.32
N LEU A 6 10.65 -21.69 -32.96
CA LEU A 6 9.88 -20.83 -33.85
C LEU A 6 10.76 -20.32 -35.01
N PRO A 7 10.20 -20.16 -36.21
CA PRO A 7 10.93 -19.62 -37.34
C PRO A 7 11.36 -18.15 -37.07
N PRO A 8 12.57 -17.73 -37.50
CA PRO A 8 13.13 -16.41 -37.19
C PRO A 8 12.22 -15.22 -37.55
N GLY A 9 11.48 -15.32 -38.66
CA GLY A 9 10.54 -14.27 -39.09
C GLY A 9 9.34 -14.10 -38.16
N GLU A 10 8.91 -15.17 -37.49
CA GLU A 10 7.80 -15.11 -36.53
C GLU A 10 8.25 -14.56 -35.18
N ILE A 11 9.49 -14.86 -34.77
CA ILE A 11 10.13 -14.25 -33.59
C ILE A 11 10.22 -12.73 -33.77
N ALA A 12 10.64 -12.26 -34.95
CA ALA A 12 10.74 -10.83 -35.25
C ALA A 12 9.36 -10.13 -35.19
N ARG A 13 8.31 -10.73 -35.75
CA ARG A 13 6.94 -10.19 -35.71
C ARG A 13 6.38 -10.12 -34.29
N ARG A 14 6.56 -11.19 -33.50
CA ARG A 14 6.14 -11.21 -32.08
C ARG A 14 6.90 -10.17 -31.25
N ALA A 15 8.18 -9.93 -31.54
CA ALA A 15 8.96 -8.90 -30.86
C ALA A 15 8.47 -7.47 -31.16
N VAL A 16 8.05 -7.19 -32.41
CA VAL A 16 7.45 -5.89 -32.78
C VAL A 16 6.11 -5.70 -32.09
N GLN A 17 5.23 -6.69 -32.13
CA GLN A 17 3.93 -6.65 -31.45
C GLN A 17 4.08 -6.48 -29.93
N ALA A 18 5.08 -7.12 -29.31
CA ALA A 18 5.38 -6.94 -27.89
C ALA A 18 5.86 -5.52 -27.57
N LYS A 19 6.66 -4.89 -28.44
CA LYS A 19 7.08 -3.48 -28.25
C LYS A 19 5.90 -2.52 -28.35
N GLU A 20 5.00 -2.74 -29.30
CA GLU A 20 3.80 -1.92 -29.48
C GLU A 20 2.82 -2.08 -28.32
N SER A 21 2.59 -3.31 -27.85
CA SER A 21 1.71 -3.55 -26.69
C SER A 21 2.24 -2.92 -25.40
N ILE A 22 3.57 -2.93 -25.19
CA ILE A 22 4.21 -2.21 -24.08
C ILE A 22 3.98 -0.70 -24.19
N LYS A 23 4.05 -0.13 -25.41
CA LYS A 23 3.82 1.30 -25.64
C LYS A 23 2.36 1.68 -25.34
N VAL A 24 1.41 0.89 -25.83
CA VAL A 24 -0.02 1.07 -25.56
C VAL A 24 -0.31 0.95 -24.07
N ALA A 25 0.24 -0.05 -23.38
CA ALA A 25 0.08 -0.23 -21.93
C ALA A 25 0.65 0.94 -21.11
N LYS A 26 1.76 1.56 -21.55
CA LYS A 26 2.28 2.79 -20.92
C LYS A 26 1.33 3.97 -21.12
N GLN A 27 0.79 4.14 -22.33
CA GLN A 27 -0.14 5.22 -22.63
C GLN A 27 -1.44 5.09 -21.84
N THR A 28 -2.06 3.90 -21.80
CA THR A 28 -3.29 3.66 -21.02
C THR A 28 -3.07 3.90 -19.53
N ARG A 29 -1.93 3.48 -18.98
CA ARG A 29 -1.56 3.76 -17.58
C ARG A 29 -1.42 5.25 -17.28
N ASN A 30 -0.88 6.03 -18.22
CA ASN A 30 -0.75 7.48 -18.07
C ASN A 30 -2.10 8.18 -18.12
N VAL A 31 -2.98 7.76 -19.05
CA VAL A 31 -4.36 8.26 -19.14
C VAL A 31 -5.14 7.94 -17.85
N ALA A 32 -5.07 6.71 -17.35
CA ALA A 32 -5.72 6.31 -16.09
C ALA A 32 -5.23 7.14 -14.88
N LYS A 33 -3.93 7.44 -14.81
CA LYS A 33 -3.38 8.33 -13.78
C LYS A 33 -3.85 9.78 -13.92
N ALA A 34 -4.02 10.26 -15.15
CA ALA A 34 -4.54 11.60 -15.41
C ALA A 34 -6.02 11.70 -15.02
N THR A 35 -6.83 10.72 -15.38
CA THR A 35 -8.25 10.66 -15.01
C THR A 35 -8.44 10.55 -13.50
N ASP A 36 -7.65 9.72 -12.80
CA ASP A 36 -7.70 9.60 -11.33
C ASP A 36 -7.38 10.93 -10.65
N ARG A 37 -6.39 11.68 -11.14
CA ARG A 37 -6.08 13.03 -10.65
C ARG A 37 -7.22 14.01 -10.88
N THR A 38 -7.84 14.00 -12.06
CA THR A 38 -8.98 14.87 -12.39
C THR A 38 -10.19 14.55 -11.51
N ILE A 39 -10.46 13.26 -11.28
CA ILE A 39 -11.52 12.78 -10.39
C ILE A 39 -11.25 13.25 -8.96
N LYS A 40 -10.06 13.01 -8.40
CA LYS A 40 -9.70 13.46 -7.04
C LYS A 40 -9.84 14.97 -6.86
N LYS A 41 -9.45 15.75 -7.88
CA LYS A 41 -9.61 17.21 -7.91
C LYS A 41 -11.09 17.62 -7.95
N ALA A 42 -11.92 16.93 -8.73
CA ALA A 42 -13.36 17.20 -8.82
C ALA A 42 -14.12 16.86 -7.53
N PHE A 43 -13.63 15.87 -6.77
CA PHE A 43 -14.20 15.47 -5.47
C PHE A 43 -13.61 16.22 -4.27
N GLY A 44 -12.77 17.24 -4.48
CA GLY A 44 -12.18 18.04 -3.39
C GLY A 44 -11.27 17.24 -2.44
N ILE A 45 -10.78 16.08 -2.88
CA ILE A 45 -9.84 15.26 -2.10
C ILE A 45 -8.45 15.83 -2.36
N GLU A 46 -8.09 16.89 -1.64
CA GLU A 46 -6.72 17.40 -1.60
C GLU A 46 -5.84 16.40 -0.83
N GLU A 47 -5.23 15.50 -1.59
CA GLU A 47 -4.20 14.60 -1.09
C GLU A 47 -3.03 15.48 -0.60
N GLN A 48 -2.93 15.70 0.73
CA GLN A 48 -1.80 16.41 1.33
C GLN A 48 -0.52 15.77 0.81
N LYS A 49 0.18 16.46 -0.09
CA LYS A 49 1.44 15.97 -0.66
C LYS A 49 2.45 15.98 0.47
N LYS A 50 2.69 14.81 1.08
CA LYS A 50 3.84 14.61 1.96
C LYS A 50 5.07 15.14 1.21
N SER A 51 5.72 16.17 1.76
CA SER A 51 6.94 16.72 1.17
C SER A 51 7.92 15.56 1.00
N LYS A 52 8.38 15.34 -0.23
CA LYS A 52 9.40 14.31 -0.45
C LYS A 52 10.64 14.73 0.32
N PRO A 53 11.29 13.80 1.05
CA PRO A 53 12.56 14.12 1.69
C PRO A 53 13.54 14.59 0.64
N GLU A 54 14.39 15.53 1.03
CA GLU A 54 15.44 16.06 0.16
C GLU A 54 16.39 14.93 -0.24
N HIS A 55 16.92 14.98 -1.46
CA HIS A 55 17.87 13.98 -1.92
C HIS A 55 19.15 14.05 -1.07
N GLY A 56 19.60 12.92 -0.53
CA GLY A 56 20.75 12.88 0.39
C GLY A 56 20.39 13.05 1.86
N GLN A 57 19.18 13.53 2.19
CA GLN A 57 18.75 13.64 3.59
C GLN A 57 18.65 12.29 4.29
N GLN A 58 18.43 11.22 3.53
CA GLN A 58 18.33 9.86 4.06
C GLN A 58 19.24 8.93 3.27
N ILE A 59 20.00 8.12 3.98
CA ILE A 59 20.80 7.03 3.42
C ILE A 59 20.26 5.72 4.00
N PHE A 60 19.98 4.76 3.13
CA PHE A 60 19.53 3.43 3.48
C PHE A 60 20.70 2.45 3.32
N VAL A 61 20.96 1.67 4.36
CA VAL A 61 21.99 0.64 4.40
C VAL A 61 21.29 -0.71 4.40
N PHE A 62 21.68 -1.59 3.48
CA PHE A 62 21.15 -2.94 3.36
C PHE A 62 22.24 -3.96 3.63
N ASN A 63 21.88 -5.05 4.29
CA ASN A 63 22.78 -6.18 4.53
C ASN A 63 22.21 -7.46 3.89
N HIS A 64 23.10 -8.31 3.39
CA HIS A 64 22.82 -9.66 2.94
C HIS A 64 22.94 -10.68 4.09
N LEU A 65 21.83 -11.30 4.49
CA LEU A 65 21.73 -12.20 5.67
C LEU A 65 22.83 -13.28 5.78
N GLN A 66 23.15 -13.95 4.66
CA GLN A 66 24.07 -15.10 4.70
C GLN A 66 25.55 -14.75 4.52
N LYS A 67 25.85 -13.64 3.84
CA LYS A 67 27.20 -13.30 3.38
C LYS A 67 27.74 -12.02 4.00
N ASN A 68 26.89 -11.30 4.75
CA ASN A 68 27.21 -10.03 5.36
C ASN A 68 27.72 -8.96 4.38
N HIS A 69 27.29 -9.04 3.11
CA HIS A 69 27.52 -7.96 2.16
C HIS A 69 26.68 -6.76 2.58
N VAL A 70 27.31 -5.58 2.67
CA VAL A 70 26.61 -4.33 2.91
C VAL A 70 26.49 -3.52 1.63
N VAL A 71 25.38 -2.83 1.41
CA VAL A 71 25.15 -1.95 0.24
C VAL A 71 24.47 -0.67 0.69
N TYR A 72 24.89 0.46 0.12
CA TYR A 72 24.32 1.78 0.40
C TYR A 72 23.36 2.23 -0.70
N SER A 73 22.29 2.92 -0.33
CA SER A 73 21.29 3.46 -1.27
C SER A 73 20.73 4.79 -0.76
N LEU A 74 20.50 5.75 -1.67
CA LEU A 74 19.80 7.00 -1.35
C LEU A 74 18.28 6.85 -1.40
N THR A 75 17.78 5.75 -1.95
CA THR A 75 16.35 5.44 -2.05
C THR A 75 15.98 4.28 -1.15
N ARG A 76 14.80 4.36 -0.51
CA ARG A 76 14.26 3.29 0.33
C ARG A 76 14.11 1.96 -0.42
N SER A 77 13.76 2.01 -1.70
CA SER A 77 13.79 0.85 -2.58
C SER A 77 15.20 0.66 -3.13
N MET A 78 15.79 -0.51 -2.92
CA MET A 78 17.10 -0.86 -3.48
C MET A 78 17.00 -1.11 -4.99
N ASN A 79 17.81 -0.42 -5.79
CA ASN A 79 17.88 -0.64 -7.23
C ASN A 79 18.91 -1.74 -7.54
N ASN A 80 18.50 -2.77 -8.29
CA ASN A 80 19.32 -3.94 -8.62
C ASN A 80 20.70 -3.57 -9.19
N ASN A 81 20.74 -2.73 -10.23
CA ASN A 81 21.99 -2.45 -10.93
C ASN A 81 22.93 -1.58 -10.09
N ALA A 82 22.38 -0.58 -9.38
CA ALA A 82 23.16 0.33 -8.54
C ALA A 82 23.76 -0.36 -7.32
N ALA A 83 23.05 -1.34 -6.75
CA ALA A 83 23.51 -2.13 -5.63
C ALA A 83 24.54 -3.20 -6.05
N LEU A 84 24.31 -3.91 -7.15
CA LEU A 84 25.28 -4.90 -7.66
C LEU A 84 26.59 -4.24 -8.11
N ALA A 85 26.54 -3.03 -8.65
CA ALA A 85 27.74 -2.28 -9.03
C ALA A 85 28.65 -1.88 -7.85
N GLN A 86 28.14 -1.98 -6.61
CA GLN A 86 28.97 -1.75 -5.43
C GLN A 86 29.82 -2.97 -5.07
N LEU A 87 29.41 -4.18 -5.46
CA LEU A 87 30.04 -5.43 -5.06
C LEU A 87 31.18 -5.81 -6.03
N PRO A 88 32.46 -5.83 -5.59
CA PRO A 88 33.56 -6.32 -6.39
C PRO A 88 33.57 -7.84 -6.50
N PHE A 89 34.27 -8.34 -7.50
CA PHE A 89 34.45 -9.77 -7.70
C PHE A 89 35.51 -10.33 -6.76
N ASN A 90 35.07 -10.98 -5.68
CA ASN A 90 35.95 -11.61 -4.68
C ASN A 90 36.06 -13.14 -4.86
N GLY A 91 35.74 -13.64 -6.06
CA GLY A 91 35.78 -15.06 -6.41
C GLY A 91 34.45 -15.62 -6.93
N LYS A 92 34.45 -16.91 -7.31
CA LYS A 92 33.27 -17.58 -7.87
C LYS A 92 32.09 -17.56 -6.89
N LYS A 93 30.92 -17.12 -7.35
CA LYS A 93 29.69 -16.94 -6.55
C LYS A 93 29.81 -15.90 -5.43
N SER A 94 30.80 -15.00 -5.46
CA SER A 94 30.85 -13.85 -4.53
C SER A 94 29.69 -12.89 -4.82
N VAL A 95 29.64 -12.34 -6.04
CA VAL A 95 28.57 -11.44 -6.52
C VAL A 95 27.35 -12.25 -6.99
N PRO A 96 26.14 -11.95 -6.48
CA PRO A 96 24.91 -12.59 -6.97
C PRO A 96 24.52 -12.05 -8.35
N ALA A 97 23.89 -12.88 -9.19
CA ALA A 97 23.42 -12.45 -10.50
C ALA A 97 22.29 -11.41 -10.43
N ALA A 98 21.47 -11.47 -9.39
CA ALA A 98 20.38 -10.54 -9.11
C ALA A 98 20.14 -10.44 -7.61
N LEU A 99 19.64 -9.29 -7.15
CA LEU A 99 19.24 -9.10 -5.76
C LEU A 99 17.94 -9.86 -5.48
N ARG A 100 18.03 -10.76 -4.53
CA ARG A 100 16.91 -11.57 -4.05
C ARG A 100 16.28 -10.92 -2.81
N LYS A 101 14.97 -10.68 -2.84
CA LYS A 101 14.25 -9.90 -1.81
C LYS A 101 14.31 -10.54 -0.42
N ASP A 102 14.47 -11.85 -0.35
CA ASP A 102 14.54 -12.66 0.87
C ASP A 102 15.92 -12.61 1.54
N LEU A 103 16.99 -12.38 0.78
CA LEU A 103 18.36 -12.39 1.30
C LEU A 103 18.85 -11.02 1.75
N TRP A 104 18.22 -9.95 1.27
CA TRP A 104 18.60 -8.57 1.55
C TRP A 104 17.58 -7.91 2.46
N HIS A 105 18.05 -7.36 3.58
CA HIS A 105 17.22 -6.70 4.57
C HIS A 105 17.77 -5.31 4.90
N PRO A 106 16.90 -4.38 5.37
CA PRO A 106 17.38 -3.11 5.91
C PRO A 106 18.27 -3.39 7.14
N PHE A 107 19.42 -2.76 7.16
CA PHE A 107 20.42 -2.85 8.22
C PHE A 107 20.35 -1.62 9.11
N ALA A 108 20.51 -0.45 8.50
CA ALA A 108 20.41 0.85 9.17
C ALA A 108 19.85 1.90 8.20
N GLN A 109 19.32 2.98 8.75
CA GLN A 109 18.94 4.17 8.00
C GLN A 109 19.55 5.39 8.69
N ILE A 110 20.36 6.14 7.96
CA ILE A 110 20.98 7.38 8.43
C ILE A 110 20.09 8.54 8.00
N ARG A 111 19.76 9.43 8.93
CA ARG A 111 18.92 10.61 8.72
C ARG A 111 19.68 11.88 9.10
N PHE A 112 19.74 12.78 8.14
CA PHE A 112 20.26 14.12 8.31
C PHE A 112 19.12 15.11 8.58
N PRO A 113 19.40 16.24 9.24
CA PRO A 113 18.41 17.28 9.48
C PRO A 113 17.89 17.85 8.14
N PRO A 114 16.67 18.39 8.12
CA PRO A 114 16.13 19.01 6.91
C PRO A 114 17.05 20.15 6.43
N GLY A 115 17.34 20.19 5.12
CA GLY A 115 18.27 21.16 4.54
C GLY A 115 19.73 20.71 4.48
N ALA A 116 20.09 19.59 5.12
CA ALA A 116 21.46 19.03 5.09
C ALA A 116 21.65 17.93 4.01
N GLY A 117 20.90 18.01 2.89
CA GLY A 117 20.97 17.00 1.83
C GLY A 117 22.36 16.88 1.19
N THR A 118 23.06 18.00 0.99
CA THR A 118 24.43 18.04 0.43
C THR A 118 25.47 17.35 1.31
N ILE A 119 25.37 17.53 2.63
CA ILE A 119 26.20 16.85 3.64
C ILE A 119 25.96 15.33 3.54
N GLY A 120 24.70 14.91 3.48
CA GLY A 120 24.35 13.50 3.34
C GLY A 120 24.84 12.86 2.03
N LEU A 121 24.81 13.59 0.91
CA LEU A 121 25.40 13.11 -0.36
C LEU A 121 26.92 12.92 -0.25
N SER A 122 27.60 13.85 0.41
CA SER A 122 29.04 13.76 0.65
C SER A 122 29.37 12.58 1.58
N ALA A 123 28.61 12.39 2.66
CA ALA A 123 28.75 11.24 3.54
C ALA A 123 28.50 9.91 2.80
N PHE A 124 27.47 9.85 1.95
CA PHE A 124 27.17 8.68 1.11
C PHE A 124 28.33 8.34 0.17
N GLN A 125 28.97 9.35 -0.43
CA GLN A 125 30.15 9.14 -1.26
C GLN A 125 31.29 8.53 -0.43
N LYS A 126 31.61 9.10 0.73
CA LYS A 126 32.70 8.64 1.61
C LYS A 126 32.48 7.21 2.10
N LEU A 127 31.27 6.86 2.53
CA LEU A 127 30.93 5.49 2.94
C LEU A 127 31.17 4.47 1.82
N ARG A 128 30.87 4.83 0.56
CA ARG A 128 31.13 3.97 -0.59
C ARG A 128 32.60 3.87 -0.94
N GLU A 129 33.36 4.95 -0.76
CA GLU A 129 34.82 4.96 -0.92
C GLU A 129 35.48 4.04 0.11
N TYR A 130 35.14 4.17 1.40
CA TYR A 130 35.67 3.30 2.47
C TYR A 130 35.34 1.83 2.24
N ARG A 131 34.08 1.50 1.91
CA ARG A 131 33.69 0.12 1.53
C ARG A 131 34.57 -0.45 0.42
N LYS A 132 34.81 0.33 -0.63
CA LYS A 132 35.64 -0.09 -1.76
C LYS A 132 37.08 -0.33 -1.31
N ARG A 133 37.61 0.50 -0.40
CA ARG A 133 38.95 0.31 0.17
C ARG A 133 39.03 -0.95 1.02
N HIS A 134 38.06 -1.24 1.88
CA HIS A 134 38.05 -2.49 2.67
C HIS A 134 38.08 -3.77 1.83
N GLU A 135 37.52 -3.73 0.62
CA GLU A 135 37.50 -4.89 -0.28
C GLU A 135 38.76 -4.97 -1.18
N LEU A 136 39.54 -3.89 -1.33
CA LEU A 136 40.70 -3.82 -2.24
C LEU A 136 42.05 -3.63 -1.54
N GLU A 137 42.09 -2.91 -0.43
CA GLU A 137 43.26 -2.51 0.34
C GLU A 137 43.14 -3.10 1.76
N TRP A 138 43.34 -4.41 1.85
CA TRP A 138 43.28 -5.17 3.10
C TRP A 138 44.68 -5.68 3.48
N GLY A 139 44.91 -5.86 4.78
CA GLY A 139 46.20 -6.24 5.33
C GLY A 139 46.40 -7.75 5.44
N THR A 140 47.41 -8.15 6.20
CA THR A 140 47.76 -9.56 6.36
C THR A 140 46.69 -10.37 7.11
N GLU A 141 45.75 -9.72 7.79
CA GLU A 141 44.64 -10.34 8.51
C GLU A 141 43.66 -11.12 7.60
N ILE A 142 43.52 -10.71 6.34
CA ILE A 142 42.66 -11.40 5.37
C ILE A 142 43.41 -12.53 4.67
N THR A 143 44.74 -12.45 4.53
CA THR A 143 45.55 -13.49 3.90
C THR A 143 46.00 -14.58 4.87
N LEU A 144 46.26 -14.26 6.12
CA LEU A 144 46.79 -15.18 7.12
C LEU A 144 45.69 -15.63 8.10
N GLY A 145 45.74 -16.90 8.49
CA GLY A 145 45.00 -17.45 9.61
C GLY A 145 45.65 -17.11 10.95
N GLU A 146 44.98 -17.45 12.04
CA GLU A 146 45.52 -17.33 13.40
C GLU A 146 46.80 -18.15 13.60
N ASP A 147 46.96 -19.22 12.82
CA ASP A 147 48.12 -20.10 12.79
C ASP A 147 49.28 -19.55 11.94
N GLY A 148 49.15 -18.34 11.39
CA GLY A 148 50.13 -17.71 10.51
C GLY A 148 50.20 -18.33 9.10
N LYS A 149 49.31 -19.28 8.75
CA LYS A 149 49.27 -19.88 7.42
C LYS A 149 48.33 -19.12 6.50
N HIS A 150 48.56 -19.24 5.19
CA HIS A 150 47.68 -18.61 4.22
C HIS A 150 46.28 -19.23 4.21
N LYS A 151 45.25 -18.40 4.38
CA LYS A 151 43.85 -18.75 4.18
C LYS A 151 43.62 -19.20 2.73
N SER A 152 42.77 -20.21 2.58
CA SER A 152 42.35 -20.65 1.25
C SER A 152 41.67 -19.50 0.49
N LEU A 153 41.71 -19.54 -0.85
CA LEU A 153 41.04 -18.52 -1.68
C LEU A 153 39.54 -18.38 -1.36
N LYS A 154 38.90 -19.49 -0.96
CA LYS A 154 37.49 -19.51 -0.59
C LYS A 154 37.23 -18.81 0.74
N GLU A 155 38.04 -19.07 1.75
CA GLU A 155 37.94 -18.42 3.07
C GLU A 155 38.25 -16.93 2.96
N ARG A 156 39.27 -16.58 2.18
CA ARG A 156 39.61 -15.19 1.88
C ARG A 156 38.45 -14.46 1.20
N GLY A 157 37.86 -15.08 0.18
CA GLY A 157 36.67 -14.53 -0.48
C GLY A 157 35.49 -14.36 0.48
N LYS A 158 35.29 -15.28 1.43
CA LYS A 158 34.26 -15.15 2.47
C LYS A 158 34.56 -13.99 3.43
N ALA A 159 35.80 -13.87 3.89
CA ALA A 159 36.22 -12.78 4.78
C ALA A 159 36.07 -11.41 4.11
N LEU A 160 36.46 -11.29 2.83
CA LEU A 160 36.27 -10.06 2.05
C LEU A 160 34.81 -9.69 1.81
N CYS A 161 33.92 -10.68 1.78
CA CYS A 161 32.49 -10.46 1.63
C CYS A 161 31.83 -9.96 2.94
N ASP A 162 32.41 -10.29 4.10
CA ASP A 162 31.88 -9.95 5.41
C ASP A 162 32.23 -8.50 5.78
N GLN A 163 31.41 -7.56 5.32
CA GLN A 163 31.64 -6.12 5.46
C GLN A 163 30.71 -5.46 6.50
N ARG A 164 29.99 -6.26 7.30
CA ARG A 164 29.02 -5.74 8.27
C ARG A 164 29.69 -4.91 9.35
N ALA A 165 30.70 -5.45 10.03
CA ALA A 165 31.41 -4.73 11.09
C ALA A 165 32.15 -3.50 10.54
N ASN A 166 32.87 -3.69 9.42
CA ASN A 166 33.60 -2.60 8.74
C ASN A 166 32.66 -1.44 8.36
N SER A 167 31.47 -1.73 7.84
CA SER A 167 30.49 -0.68 7.50
C SER A 167 30.05 0.14 8.72
N VAL A 168 29.96 -0.47 9.90
CA VAL A 168 29.57 0.22 11.12
C VAL A 168 30.69 1.11 11.60
N ALA A 169 31.92 0.61 11.56
CA ALA A 169 33.11 1.41 11.82
C ALA A 169 33.23 2.60 10.85
N ASP A 170 32.96 2.38 9.55
CA ASP A 170 32.95 3.44 8.54
C ASP A 170 31.87 4.49 8.82
N MET A 171 30.68 4.07 9.25
CA MET A 171 29.61 4.98 9.65
C MET A 171 30.03 5.83 10.85
N ALA A 172 30.61 5.23 11.89
CA ALA A 172 31.12 5.97 13.03
C ALA A 172 32.21 6.96 12.63
N LEU A 173 33.19 6.53 11.82
CA LEU A 173 34.28 7.38 11.34
C LEU A 173 33.77 8.56 10.51
N VAL A 174 32.95 8.31 9.48
CA VAL A 174 32.47 9.37 8.57
C VAL A 174 31.58 10.36 9.32
N LEU A 175 30.69 9.88 10.19
CA LEU A 175 29.74 10.75 10.91
C LEU A 175 30.40 11.52 12.06
N SER A 176 31.46 10.97 12.68
CA SER A 176 32.25 11.68 13.69
C SER A 176 32.89 12.96 13.15
N ARG A 177 33.21 13.01 11.85
CA ARG A 177 33.79 14.20 11.21
C ARG A 177 32.81 15.38 11.08
N LEU A 178 31.51 15.12 11.27
CA LEU A 178 30.48 16.15 11.32
C LEU A 178 30.31 16.75 12.71
N ALA A 179 30.91 16.14 13.75
CA ALA A 179 30.92 16.69 15.10
C ALA A 179 31.57 18.08 15.11
N PRO A 180 31.19 18.99 16.03
CA PRO A 180 31.86 20.27 16.13
C PRO A 180 33.34 20.07 16.45
N ALA A 181 34.21 20.87 15.84
CA ALA A 181 35.64 20.83 16.16
C ALA A 181 35.85 21.14 17.66
N PRO A 182 36.78 20.46 18.35
CA PRO A 182 37.11 20.79 19.74
C PRO A 182 37.52 22.26 19.83
N LEU A 183 36.93 22.98 20.78
CA LEU A 183 37.10 24.43 20.95
C LEU A 183 38.44 24.82 21.61
N GLU A 184 39.47 23.97 21.54
CA GLU A 184 40.77 24.27 22.18
C GLU A 184 41.63 25.19 21.30
N ASP A 185 41.89 26.39 21.84
CA ASP A 185 42.88 27.41 21.46
C ASP A 185 43.56 27.27 20.09
N GLY A 186 42.85 27.69 19.05
CA GLY A 186 43.33 28.75 18.15
C GLY A 186 44.54 28.48 17.24
N VAL A 187 45.01 27.24 17.06
CA VAL A 187 46.03 26.92 16.06
C VAL A 187 45.60 25.71 15.24
N GLU A 188 44.76 25.94 14.21
CA GLU A 188 44.61 24.97 13.12
C GLU A 188 45.97 24.83 12.43
N THR A 189 46.72 23.79 12.78
CA THR A 189 47.99 23.51 12.14
C THR A 189 47.73 23.05 10.70
N ARG A 190 48.61 23.42 9.77
CA ARG A 190 48.52 23.04 8.35
C ARG A 190 48.39 21.52 8.13
N GLU A 191 48.90 20.72 9.07
CA GLU A 191 48.82 19.26 9.12
C GLU A 191 47.43 18.71 9.47
N GLU A 192 46.57 19.49 10.13
CA GLU A 192 45.17 19.11 10.41
C GLU A 192 44.27 19.29 9.20
N ARG A 193 44.56 20.30 8.36
CA ARG A 193 43.86 20.53 7.08
C ARG A 193 44.15 19.46 6.03
N GLU A 194 45.30 18.79 6.11
CA GLU A 194 45.65 17.64 5.25
C GLU A 194 44.98 16.32 5.70
N LYS A 195 44.35 16.29 6.88
CA LYS A 195 43.57 15.15 7.41
C LYS A 195 42.07 15.22 7.06
N ASN A 196 41.63 16.27 6.37
CA ASN A 196 40.24 16.41 5.95
C ASN A 196 39.91 15.33 4.91
N ILE A 197 38.88 14.55 5.21
CA ILE A 197 38.47 13.44 4.34
C ILE A 197 37.76 13.96 3.07
N GLY A 198 37.57 15.28 2.97
CA GLY A 198 36.88 15.95 1.86
C GLY A 198 35.37 15.84 1.99
N LEU A 199 34.86 15.73 3.22
CA LEU A 199 33.44 15.69 3.53
C LEU A 199 32.89 17.12 3.59
N ILE A 200 31.75 17.35 2.96
CA ILE A 200 31.04 18.64 3.02
C ILE A 200 30.38 18.75 4.38
N GLY A 201 30.64 19.83 5.12
CA GLY A 201 30.10 20.05 6.46
C GLY A 201 30.94 19.43 7.59
N GLU A 202 32.21 19.11 7.33
CA GLU A 202 33.17 18.78 8.40
C GLU A 202 33.19 19.88 9.46
N GLY A 203 33.17 19.51 10.73
CA GLY A 203 33.18 20.47 11.85
C GLY A 203 31.88 21.26 12.04
N SER A 204 30.84 21.02 11.23
CA SER A 204 29.60 21.81 11.28
C SER A 204 28.76 21.60 12.54
N GLY A 205 29.03 20.55 13.31
CA GLY A 205 28.19 20.15 14.45
C GLY A 205 26.82 19.60 14.04
N THR A 206 26.70 19.08 12.82
CA THR A 206 25.44 18.52 12.33
C THR A 206 25.08 17.27 13.13
N GLN A 207 23.91 17.30 13.78
CA GLN A 207 23.35 16.14 14.48
C GLN A 207 22.79 15.14 13.46
N VAL A 208 23.17 13.86 13.61
CA VAL A 208 22.76 12.79 12.69
C VAL A 208 22.05 11.69 13.47
N GLU A 209 20.92 11.22 12.98
CA GLU A 209 20.17 10.11 13.58
C GLU A 209 20.42 8.82 12.78
N ILE A 210 20.81 7.74 13.46
CA ILE A 210 20.93 6.41 12.88
C ILE A 210 19.84 5.51 13.43
N LEU A 211 18.97 5.07 12.53
CA LEU A 211 17.88 4.14 12.78
C LEU A 211 18.35 2.71 12.52
N TRP A 212 18.49 1.92 13.57
CA TRP A 212 19.00 0.55 13.51
C TRP A 212 17.89 -0.49 13.40
N ASN A 213 18.05 -1.48 12.52
CA ASN A 213 17.16 -2.64 12.53
C ASN A 213 17.41 -3.55 13.76
N ASN A 214 18.68 -3.66 14.18
CA ASN A 214 19.08 -4.28 15.43
C ASN A 214 20.03 -3.34 16.17
N MET A 215 19.69 -2.96 17.41
CA MET A 215 20.48 -2.01 18.21
C MET A 215 21.87 -2.54 18.55
N CYS A 216 22.05 -3.86 18.72
CA CYS A 216 23.35 -4.46 19.03
C CYS A 216 24.38 -4.22 17.91
N ASP A 217 23.93 -3.90 16.69
CA ASP A 217 24.84 -3.66 15.57
C ASP A 217 25.61 -2.34 15.73
N ALA A 218 25.16 -1.43 16.60
CA ALA A 218 25.91 -0.21 16.92
C ALA A 218 27.23 -0.50 17.66
N GLU A 219 27.34 -1.65 18.34
CA GLU A 219 28.51 -2.04 19.15
C GLU A 219 29.72 -2.46 18.30
N PHE A 220 29.54 -2.68 16.99
CA PHE A 220 30.66 -2.97 16.10
C PHE A 220 31.64 -1.79 15.95
N ALA A 221 31.21 -0.57 16.28
CA ALA A 221 32.10 0.57 16.38
C ALA A 221 32.51 0.78 17.85
N GLU A 222 33.81 0.92 18.10
CA GLU A 222 34.35 1.11 19.44
C GLU A 222 33.87 2.40 20.11
N LYS A 223 33.73 3.48 19.32
CA LYS A 223 33.34 4.81 19.80
C LYS A 223 32.45 5.51 18.79
N TRP A 224 31.46 6.23 19.30
CA TRP A 224 30.59 7.13 18.55
C TRP A 224 30.80 8.55 19.02
N ALA A 225 30.65 9.52 18.11
CA ALA A 225 30.72 10.93 18.45
C ALA A 225 29.36 11.43 18.98
N ASP A 226 29.39 12.46 19.83
CA ASP A 226 28.21 12.98 20.53
C ASP A 226 27.13 13.57 19.61
N ASN A 227 27.50 13.89 18.36
CA ASN A 227 26.56 14.37 17.35
C ASN A 227 25.70 13.24 16.74
N VAL A 228 25.99 11.98 17.03
CA VAL A 228 25.27 10.82 16.49
C VAL A 228 24.26 10.30 17.50
N VAL A 229 22.98 10.29 17.12
CA VAL A 229 21.88 9.76 17.92
C VAL A 229 21.47 8.39 17.37
N HIS A 230 21.39 7.39 18.25
CA HIS A 230 20.95 6.05 17.90
C HIS A 230 19.47 5.87 18.25
N ALA A 231 18.68 5.33 17.33
CA ALA A 231 17.30 4.99 17.57
C ALA A 231 16.91 3.67 16.88
N PRO A 232 15.90 2.94 17.37
CA PRO A 232 15.40 1.77 16.68
C PRO A 232 14.65 2.19 15.41
N MET A 233 14.84 1.43 14.32
CA MET A 233 14.12 1.65 13.08
C MET A 233 12.62 1.45 13.33
N PRO A 234 11.75 2.37 12.87
CA PRO A 234 10.32 2.20 13.03
C PRO A 234 9.93 0.90 12.32
N ALA A 235 9.24 0.02 13.06
CA ALA A 235 8.71 -1.20 12.50
C ALA A 235 8.00 -0.85 11.19
N PRO A 236 8.19 -1.63 10.11
CA PRO A 236 7.57 -1.32 8.84
C PRO A 236 6.07 -1.19 9.09
N THR A 237 5.57 0.05 9.10
CA THR A 237 4.13 0.31 9.11
C THR A 237 3.61 -0.51 7.95
N PRO A 238 2.74 -1.52 8.18
CA PRO A 238 2.34 -2.45 7.15
C PRO A 238 1.92 -1.64 5.94
N SER A 239 2.73 -1.74 4.90
CA SER A 239 2.86 -0.73 3.85
C SER A 239 1.57 -0.67 3.05
N GLY A 240 0.61 0.20 3.43
CA GLY A 240 -0.64 0.43 2.69
C GLY A 240 -1.57 -0.79 2.53
N GLY A 241 -1.09 -2.01 2.77
CA GLY A 241 -1.90 -3.17 3.08
C GLY A 241 -2.21 -3.05 4.55
N LYS A 242 -3.34 -2.42 4.88
CA LYS A 242 -4.04 -2.73 6.14
C LYS A 242 -3.93 -4.25 6.27
N ARG A 243 -3.36 -4.77 7.37
CA ARG A 243 -3.42 -6.22 7.65
C ARG A 243 -4.89 -6.55 7.55
N LEU A 244 -5.31 -7.14 6.43
CA LEU A 244 -6.70 -7.48 6.21
C LEU A 244 -6.98 -8.50 7.30
N LEU A 245 -7.74 -8.10 8.31
CA LEU A 245 -8.19 -9.00 9.35
C LEU A 245 -8.81 -10.18 8.62
N LYS A 246 -8.32 -11.39 8.91
CA LYS A 246 -8.88 -12.59 8.28
C LYS A 246 -10.35 -12.67 8.67
N LYS A 247 -11.23 -13.21 7.82
CA LYS A 247 -12.67 -13.36 8.15
C LYS A 247 -12.93 -13.98 9.53
N ARG A 248 -12.06 -14.90 9.96
CA ARG A 248 -12.08 -15.52 11.30
C ARG A 248 -11.77 -14.54 12.44
N GLU A 249 -10.81 -13.65 12.24
CA GLU A 249 -10.44 -12.60 13.23
C GLU A 249 -11.58 -11.59 13.36
N ILE A 250 -12.19 -11.19 12.24
CA ILE A 250 -13.38 -10.31 12.24
C ILE A 250 -14.56 -10.96 12.98
N ALA A 251 -14.83 -12.24 12.71
CA ALA A 251 -15.90 -12.96 13.40
C ALA A 251 -15.65 -13.11 14.90
N ALA A 252 -14.38 -13.25 15.33
CA ALA A 252 -14.02 -13.28 16.73
C ALA A 252 -14.22 -11.92 17.41
N LEU A 253 -13.83 -10.81 16.75
CA LEU A 253 -14.07 -9.46 17.24
C LEU A 253 -15.56 -9.13 17.37
N ILE A 254 -16.40 -9.55 16.39
CA ILE A 254 -17.86 -9.37 16.47
C ILE A 254 -18.45 -10.13 17.67
N ARG A 255 -18.04 -11.38 17.88
CA ARG A 255 -18.52 -12.18 19.02
C ARG A 255 -18.10 -11.57 20.35
N GLY A 256 -16.86 -11.08 20.44
CA GLY A 256 -16.36 -10.39 21.63
C GLY A 256 -17.12 -9.10 21.93
N GLU A 257 -17.38 -8.27 20.92
CA GLU A 257 -18.17 -7.03 21.09
C GLU A 257 -19.59 -7.32 21.59
N ILE A 258 -20.25 -8.35 21.06
CA ILE A 258 -21.60 -8.74 21.48
C ILE A 258 -21.59 -9.23 22.93
N ALA A 259 -20.60 -10.03 23.33
CA ALA A 259 -20.47 -10.51 24.69
C ALA A 259 -20.21 -9.37 25.68
N ALA A 260 -19.26 -8.47 25.38
CA ALA A 260 -18.93 -7.32 26.22
C ALA A 260 -20.11 -6.35 26.38
N LYS A 261 -20.86 -6.10 25.30
CA LYS A 261 -22.10 -5.30 25.38
C LYS A 261 -23.15 -5.98 26.24
N LYS A 262 -23.29 -7.30 26.14
CA LYS A 262 -24.23 -8.07 26.94
C LYS A 262 -23.89 -7.99 28.43
N GLU A 263 -22.63 -8.20 28.79
CA GLU A 263 -22.14 -8.07 30.17
C GLU A 263 -22.36 -6.66 30.73
N LEU A 264 -22.14 -5.62 29.92
CA LEU A 264 -22.43 -4.23 30.31
C LEU A 264 -23.91 -4.03 30.66
N TYR A 265 -24.83 -4.51 29.80
CA TYR A 265 -26.26 -4.36 30.06
C TYR A 265 -26.73 -5.19 31.26
N GLU A 266 -26.20 -6.40 31.44
CA GLU A 266 -26.51 -7.23 32.61
C GLU A 266 -26.04 -6.57 33.91
N ALA A 267 -24.82 -6.03 33.95
CA ALA A 267 -24.31 -5.30 35.12
C ALA A 267 -25.13 -4.04 35.45
N LEU A 268 -25.66 -3.36 34.44
CA LEU A 268 -26.53 -2.19 34.63
C LEU A 268 -27.93 -2.57 35.12
N ASP A 269 -28.48 -3.69 34.64
CA ASP A 269 -29.74 -4.24 35.13
C ASP A 269 -29.61 -4.69 36.59
N GLU A 270 -28.49 -5.31 36.98
CA GLU A 270 -28.19 -5.68 38.36
C GLU A 270 -28.10 -4.44 39.27
N LYS A 271 -27.33 -3.42 38.87
CA LYS A 271 -27.25 -2.13 39.59
C LYS A 271 -28.63 -1.47 39.72
N ARG A 272 -29.48 -1.57 38.69
CA ARG A 272 -30.86 -1.03 38.75
C ARG A 272 -31.70 -1.75 39.79
N ILE A 273 -31.68 -3.08 39.80
CA ILE A 273 -32.44 -3.90 40.75
C ILE A 273 -31.98 -3.62 42.18
N GLU A 274 -30.68 -3.47 42.41
CA GLU A 274 -30.11 -3.16 43.73
C GLU A 274 -30.55 -1.77 44.21
N LEU A 275 -30.48 -0.76 43.35
CA LEU A 275 -30.91 0.61 43.67
C LEU A 275 -32.43 0.72 43.92
N GLU A 276 -33.25 -0.06 43.20
CA GLU A 276 -34.69 -0.18 43.45
C GLU A 276 -34.99 -0.84 44.80
N ARG A 277 -34.21 -1.86 45.17
CA ARG A 277 -34.31 -2.54 46.46
C ARG A 277 -33.94 -1.60 47.61
N ASP A 278 -32.83 -0.89 47.51
CA ASP A 278 -32.37 0.06 48.54
C ASP A 278 -33.37 1.22 48.73
N ARG A 279 -34.03 1.66 47.65
CA ARG A 279 -35.11 2.64 47.72
C ARG A 279 -36.36 2.11 48.44
N GLN A 280 -36.73 0.87 48.20
CA GLN A 280 -37.84 0.22 48.91
C GLN A 280 -37.51 0.03 50.41
N GLU A 281 -36.25 -0.27 50.74
CA GLU A 281 -35.80 -0.47 52.13
C GLU A 281 -35.62 0.85 52.89
N SER A 282 -35.24 1.95 52.22
CA SER A 282 -35.01 3.27 52.84
C SER A 282 -36.27 4.13 53.02
N GLY A 283 -37.34 3.89 52.24
CA GLY A 283 -38.63 4.60 52.38
C GLY A 283 -38.57 6.10 52.06
N ILE A 284 -37.54 6.55 51.33
CA ILE A 284 -37.32 7.96 50.97
C ILE A 284 -37.94 8.24 49.59
N GLU A 285 -38.87 9.20 49.52
CA GLU A 285 -39.39 9.71 48.25
C GLU A 285 -38.34 10.61 47.59
N VAL A 286 -37.73 10.10 46.50
CA VAL A 286 -36.75 10.84 45.71
C VAL A 286 -37.48 11.79 44.76
N SER A 287 -37.01 13.04 44.67
CA SER A 287 -37.59 14.05 43.76
C SER A 287 -37.43 13.61 42.30
N ALA A 288 -38.42 13.92 41.46
CA ALA A 288 -38.38 13.62 40.02
C ALA A 288 -37.13 14.18 39.32
N GLU A 289 -36.61 15.32 39.79
CA GLU A 289 -35.39 15.94 39.27
C GLU A 289 -34.12 15.13 39.59
N GLN A 290 -34.08 14.48 40.76
CA GLN A 290 -32.95 13.63 41.17
C GLN A 290 -32.95 12.31 40.39
N LEU A 291 -34.14 11.76 40.11
CA LEU A 291 -34.32 10.59 39.23
C LEU A 291 -33.83 10.87 37.81
N GLU A 292 -34.15 12.04 37.26
CA GLU A 292 -33.73 12.44 35.92
C GLU A 292 -32.21 12.65 35.84
N GLN A 293 -31.60 13.22 36.89
CA GLN A 293 -30.14 13.38 36.98
C GLN A 293 -29.43 12.02 37.06
N GLU A 294 -29.89 11.09 37.90
CA GLU A 294 -29.34 9.73 37.99
C GLU A 294 -29.52 8.94 36.68
N GLU A 295 -30.63 9.12 35.97
CA GLU A 295 -30.82 8.54 34.63
C GLU A 295 -29.88 9.15 33.59
N ALA A 296 -29.64 10.45 33.66
CA ALA A 296 -28.71 11.14 32.75
C ALA A 296 -27.26 10.69 32.99
N GLU A 297 -26.84 10.57 34.25
CA GLU A 297 -25.52 10.06 34.63
C GLU A 297 -25.32 8.61 34.18
N ARG A 298 -26.31 7.74 34.37
CA ARG A 298 -26.28 6.35 33.86
C ARG A 298 -26.18 6.30 32.34
N ARG A 299 -26.91 7.15 31.62
CA ARG A 299 -26.81 7.24 30.15
C ARG A 299 -25.41 7.70 29.71
N ALA A 300 -24.77 8.58 30.48
CA ALA A 300 -23.40 9.02 30.22
C ALA A 300 -22.37 7.90 30.48
N GLU A 301 -22.48 7.17 31.60
CA GLU A 301 -21.63 6.01 31.92
C GLU A 301 -21.74 4.91 30.84
N ILE A 302 -22.95 4.64 30.37
CA ILE A 302 -23.20 3.70 29.26
C ILE A 302 -22.53 4.17 27.98
N ALA A 303 -22.65 5.46 27.65
CA ALA A 303 -22.08 6.01 26.42
C ALA A 303 -20.54 5.93 26.43
N GLU A 304 -19.91 6.25 27.56
CA GLU A 304 -18.46 6.14 27.75
C GLU A 304 -17.98 4.69 27.60
N ARG A 305 -18.65 3.75 28.29
CA ARG A 305 -18.29 2.34 28.22
C ARG A 305 -18.50 1.72 26.84
N LEU A 306 -19.49 2.18 26.09
CA LEU A 306 -19.70 1.79 24.69
C LEU A 306 -18.61 2.34 23.75
N GLU A 307 -18.06 3.53 24.01
CA GLU A 307 -16.90 4.05 23.25
C GLU A 307 -15.62 3.27 23.53
N GLU A 308 -15.38 2.86 24.78
CA GLU A 308 -14.26 1.98 25.13
C GLU A 308 -14.36 0.63 24.40
N ILE A 309 -15.55 0.01 24.39
CA ILE A 309 -15.81 -1.24 23.66
C ILE A 309 -15.58 -1.05 22.14
N LYS A 310 -15.97 0.10 21.57
CA LYS A 310 -15.71 0.39 20.14
C LYS A 310 -14.21 0.44 19.83
N LEU A 311 -13.42 1.06 20.72
CA LEU A 311 -11.98 1.18 20.58
C LEU A 311 -11.28 -0.18 20.75
N GLU A 312 -11.63 -0.92 21.80
CA GLU A 312 -11.08 -2.24 22.13
C GLU A 312 -11.29 -3.26 21.00
N PHE A 313 -12.51 -3.32 20.46
CA PHE A 313 -12.86 -4.25 19.38
C PHE A 313 -12.60 -3.71 17.97
N ARG A 314 -11.95 -2.54 17.85
CA ARG A 314 -11.52 -1.93 16.57
C ARG A 314 -12.67 -1.84 15.56
N VAL A 315 -13.85 -1.42 16.04
CA VAL A 315 -15.11 -1.46 15.30
C VAL A 315 -15.04 -0.70 13.98
N ASP A 316 -14.35 0.44 13.94
CA ASP A 316 -14.19 1.27 12.74
C ASP A 316 -13.37 0.58 11.64
N GLU A 317 -12.30 -0.12 12.03
CA GLU A 317 -11.47 -0.85 11.07
C GLU A 317 -12.21 -2.06 10.48
N ARG A 318 -13.02 -2.74 11.30
CA ARG A 318 -13.93 -3.79 10.85
C ARG A 318 -14.99 -3.24 9.88
N ASN A 319 -15.64 -2.15 10.24
CA ASN A 319 -16.72 -1.58 9.41
C ASN A 319 -16.17 -1.10 8.07
N ALA A 320 -14.99 -0.49 8.05
CA ALA A 320 -14.29 -0.13 6.82
C ALA A 320 -13.97 -1.36 5.93
N PHE A 321 -13.63 -2.50 6.55
CA PHE A 321 -13.41 -3.75 5.81
C PHE A 321 -14.70 -4.30 5.20
N LEU A 322 -15.79 -4.36 5.98
CA LEU A 322 -17.10 -4.85 5.50
C LEU A 322 -17.64 -3.97 4.36
N GLU A 323 -17.48 -2.65 4.45
CA GLU A 323 -17.87 -1.73 3.39
C GLU A 323 -17.01 -1.90 2.12
N ALA A 324 -15.71 -2.23 2.27
CA ALA A 324 -14.86 -2.56 1.14
C ALA A 324 -15.28 -3.89 0.47
N GLU A 325 -15.66 -4.90 1.25
CA GLU A 325 -16.16 -6.19 0.74
C GLU A 325 -17.49 -6.02 -0.01
N LYS A 326 -18.44 -5.24 0.54
CA LYS A 326 -19.70 -4.90 -0.14
C LYS A 326 -19.46 -4.17 -1.47
N LYS A 327 -18.53 -3.22 -1.49
CA LYS A 327 -18.14 -2.51 -2.72
C LYS A 327 -17.51 -3.45 -3.75
N ALA A 328 -16.68 -4.40 -3.32
CA ALA A 328 -16.10 -5.40 -4.20
C ALA A 328 -17.17 -6.35 -4.77
N GLU A 329 -18.14 -6.77 -3.96
CA GLU A 329 -19.25 -7.60 -4.41
C GLU A 329 -20.16 -6.87 -5.40
N ALA A 330 -20.47 -5.59 -5.14
CA ALA A 330 -21.23 -4.75 -6.05
C ALA A 330 -20.51 -4.57 -7.39
N ALA A 331 -19.19 -4.34 -7.36
CA ALA A 331 -18.36 -4.27 -8.57
C ALA A 331 -18.32 -5.60 -9.34
N ALA A 332 -18.28 -6.74 -8.63
CA ALA A 332 -18.33 -8.06 -9.26
C ALA A 332 -19.70 -8.35 -9.89
N LYS A 333 -20.80 -7.96 -9.24
CA LYS A 333 -22.15 -8.04 -9.81
C LYS A 333 -22.28 -7.18 -11.06
N TYR A 334 -21.78 -5.94 -11.02
CA TYR A 334 -21.75 -5.05 -12.17
C TYR A 334 -20.92 -5.63 -13.32
N ALA A 335 -19.73 -6.16 -13.05
CA ALA A 335 -18.88 -6.81 -14.06
C ALA A 335 -19.55 -8.04 -14.69
N ARG A 336 -20.25 -8.86 -13.89
CA ARG A 336 -21.05 -9.98 -14.39
C ARG A 336 -22.20 -9.51 -15.27
N GLN A 337 -22.86 -8.43 -14.89
CA GLN A 337 -23.96 -7.84 -15.67
C GLN A 337 -23.46 -7.27 -17.00
N VAL A 338 -22.33 -6.57 -17.00
CA VAL A 338 -21.65 -6.10 -18.22
C VAL A 338 -21.23 -7.27 -19.10
N ALA A 339 -20.68 -8.34 -18.53
CA ALA A 339 -20.32 -9.54 -19.29
C ALA A 339 -21.55 -10.25 -19.89
N LEU A 340 -22.68 -10.30 -19.18
CA LEU A 340 -23.95 -10.85 -19.67
C LEU A 340 -24.58 -9.96 -20.75
N GLU A 341 -24.49 -8.63 -20.63
CA GLU A 341 -24.91 -7.68 -21.66
C GLU A 341 -24.03 -7.78 -22.90
N GLN A 342 -22.70 -7.91 -22.75
CA GLN A 342 -21.79 -8.19 -23.85
C GLN A 342 -22.09 -9.54 -24.51
N ARG A 343 -22.55 -10.54 -23.74
CA ARG A 343 -23.00 -11.84 -24.27
C ARG A 343 -24.34 -11.74 -25.02
N ARG A 344 -25.23 -10.82 -24.61
CA ARG A 344 -26.49 -10.51 -25.32
C ARG A 344 -26.26 -9.73 -26.62
N VAL A 345 -25.28 -8.82 -26.63
CA VAL A 345 -24.93 -8.01 -27.81
C VAL A 345 -24.01 -8.80 -28.77
N GLY A 346 -23.21 -9.74 -28.27
CA GLY A 346 -22.29 -10.60 -29.04
C GLY A 346 -22.89 -11.91 -29.55
N ALA A 347 -24.20 -11.98 -29.80
CA ALA A 347 -24.78 -13.07 -30.57
C ALA A 347 -24.42 -12.99 -32.07
N ASP A 348 -23.91 -11.84 -32.53
CA ASP A 348 -23.26 -11.71 -33.83
C ASP A 348 -21.85 -11.12 -33.63
N THR A 349 -20.83 -11.89 -34.04
CA THR A 349 -19.39 -11.53 -34.08
C THR A 349 -18.60 -11.51 -32.76
N PHE A 350 -18.23 -12.69 -32.23
CA PHE A 350 -17.07 -12.78 -31.33
C PHE A 350 -16.30 -14.10 -31.53
N GLN A 351 -15.03 -13.97 -31.97
CA GLN A 351 -14.06 -15.07 -32.18
C GLN A 351 -13.00 -15.07 -31.06
N GLY A 352 -13.38 -15.44 -29.84
CA GLY A 352 -12.44 -15.67 -28.75
C GLY A 352 -12.79 -16.98 -28.06
N THR A 353 -11.80 -17.82 -27.76
CA THR A 353 -12.07 -19.10 -27.09
C THR A 353 -12.43 -18.87 -25.62
N PRO A 354 -13.21 -19.77 -24.97
CA PRO A 354 -13.63 -19.60 -23.57
C PRO A 354 -12.47 -19.36 -22.59
N GLU A 355 -11.30 -19.95 -22.86
CA GLU A 355 -10.09 -19.76 -22.04
C GLU A 355 -9.49 -18.35 -22.14
N GLU A 356 -9.56 -17.70 -23.31
CA GLU A 356 -9.05 -16.34 -23.49
C GLU A 356 -9.92 -15.31 -22.77
N VAL A 357 -11.23 -15.55 -22.72
CA VAL A 357 -12.20 -14.74 -21.97
C VAL A 357 -11.98 -14.90 -20.46
N GLU A 358 -11.72 -16.12 -20.01
CA GLU A 358 -11.41 -16.38 -18.60
C GLU A 358 -10.03 -15.78 -18.21
N ALA A 359 -9.04 -15.83 -19.10
CA ALA A 359 -7.73 -15.21 -18.92
C ALA A 359 -7.81 -13.67 -18.89
N ALA A 360 -8.64 -13.07 -19.75
CA ALA A 360 -8.87 -11.62 -19.75
C ALA A 360 -9.63 -11.16 -18.50
N ALA A 361 -10.63 -11.92 -18.05
CA ALA A 361 -11.34 -11.64 -16.80
C ALA A 361 -10.43 -11.77 -15.57
N ARG A 362 -9.56 -12.80 -15.54
CA ARG A 362 -8.54 -12.96 -14.50
C ARG A 362 -7.48 -11.86 -14.56
N ALA A 363 -7.05 -11.44 -15.74
CA ALA A 363 -6.13 -10.31 -15.91
C ALA A 363 -6.75 -8.99 -15.45
N ALA A 364 -8.03 -8.75 -15.73
CA ALA A 364 -8.77 -7.60 -15.22
C ALA A 364 -8.91 -7.64 -13.69
N ALA A 365 -9.16 -8.82 -13.11
CA ALA A 365 -9.21 -9.01 -11.66
C ALA A 365 -7.83 -8.79 -10.98
N VAL A 366 -6.72 -9.18 -11.63
CA VAL A 366 -5.36 -8.89 -11.15
C VAL A 366 -5.02 -7.41 -11.27
N VAL A 367 -5.42 -6.73 -12.35
CA VAL A 367 -5.26 -5.28 -12.53
C VAL A 367 -6.09 -4.50 -11.50
N ALA A 368 -7.24 -5.04 -11.09
CA ALA A 368 -8.08 -4.52 -10.01
C ALA A 368 -7.62 -4.93 -8.59
N GLY A 369 -6.53 -5.70 -8.46
CA GLY A 369 -5.92 -6.08 -7.17
C GLY A 369 -6.65 -7.18 -6.39
N ILE A 370 -7.45 -8.03 -7.05
CA ILE A 370 -8.39 -8.96 -6.40
C ILE A 370 -7.79 -10.34 -6.08
N VAL A 371 -6.76 -10.85 -6.79
CA VAL A 371 -6.15 -12.19 -6.55
C VAL A 371 -4.62 -12.20 -6.71
N SER A 372 -3.91 -13.01 -5.89
CA SER A 372 -2.45 -13.26 -5.93
C SER A 372 -2.05 -14.40 -6.89
N GLN A 373 -0.86 -14.32 -7.50
CA GLN A 373 -0.38 -15.20 -8.58
C GLN A 373 -0.02 -16.64 -8.15
N SER A 374 -0.67 -17.67 -8.73
CA SER A 374 -0.08 -18.89 -9.36
C SER A 374 -1.16 -19.89 -9.85
N PRO A 375 -0.97 -20.64 -10.96
CA PRO A 375 -1.93 -21.62 -11.48
C PRO A 375 -1.56 -23.11 -11.21
N PRO A 376 -2.51 -24.06 -11.10
CA PRO A 376 -2.25 -25.48 -11.35
C PRO A 376 -2.44 -25.80 -12.84
N SER A 377 -1.53 -26.61 -13.39
CA SER A 377 -1.57 -27.13 -14.75
C SER A 377 -2.62 -28.22 -14.90
N PHE A 378 -3.46 -28.15 -15.94
CA PHE A 378 -4.03 -29.33 -16.57
C PHE A 378 -3.98 -29.16 -18.09
N GLY A 379 -3.49 -30.20 -18.77
CA GLY A 379 -3.35 -30.24 -20.21
C GLY A 379 -4.54 -30.91 -20.87
N THR A 380 -4.89 -30.42 -22.05
CA THR A 380 -5.60 -31.20 -23.05
C THR A 380 -5.22 -30.67 -24.44
N SER A 381 -4.70 -31.58 -25.24
CA SER A 381 -4.39 -31.41 -26.66
C SER A 381 -5.67 -31.45 -27.49
N TYR A 382 -5.90 -30.49 -28.38
CA TYR A 382 -6.61 -30.75 -29.64
C TYR A 382 -6.12 -29.77 -30.74
N THR A 383 -5.74 -30.38 -31.86
CA THR A 383 -5.45 -29.77 -33.16
C THR A 383 -6.74 -29.58 -33.99
N ILE A 384 -6.60 -28.95 -35.17
CA ILE A 384 -7.46 -28.92 -36.40
C ILE A 384 -7.84 -27.43 -36.75
N PRO A 385 -7.95 -27.01 -38.04
CA PRO A 385 -6.87 -26.67 -38.96
C PRO A 385 -7.05 -25.27 -39.61
N SER A 386 -6.11 -24.91 -40.48
CA SER A 386 -6.13 -23.70 -41.31
C SER A 386 -7.24 -23.68 -42.36
N THR A 387 -7.95 -22.55 -42.50
CA THR A 387 -8.37 -22.04 -43.82
C THR A 387 -8.21 -20.52 -43.90
N LYS A 388 -7.57 -20.08 -44.99
CA LYS A 388 -7.45 -18.69 -45.44
C LYS A 388 -8.75 -18.26 -46.12
N THR A 389 -9.16 -17.01 -45.92
CA THR A 389 -9.53 -16.07 -47.02
C THR A 389 -9.53 -14.63 -46.48
N LYS A 390 -8.90 -13.72 -47.23
CA LYS A 390 -9.04 -12.27 -47.07
C LYS A 390 -10.12 -11.80 -48.06
N SER A 391 -11.00 -10.91 -47.63
CA SER A 391 -11.96 -10.18 -48.47
C SER A 391 -12.31 -8.82 -47.83
N PRO A 392 -12.64 -7.78 -48.61
CA PRO A 392 -12.41 -6.38 -48.26
C PRO A 392 -13.67 -5.72 -47.69
N ALA A 393 -13.76 -5.63 -46.36
CA ALA A 393 -14.88 -4.94 -45.70
C ALA A 393 -14.44 -4.01 -44.55
N SER A 394 -13.16 -3.60 -44.51
CA SER A 394 -12.61 -2.79 -43.40
C SER A 394 -12.68 -1.27 -43.61
N LYS A 395 -13.45 -0.77 -44.60
CA LYS A 395 -13.60 0.68 -44.83
C LYS A 395 -14.97 1.27 -44.47
N VAL A 396 -16.00 0.46 -44.19
CA VAL A 396 -17.33 0.99 -43.80
C VAL A 396 -17.59 0.91 -42.29
N ALA A 397 -16.89 0.04 -41.56
CA ALA A 397 -17.10 -0.13 -40.12
C ALA A 397 -16.50 0.98 -39.23
N ASN A 398 -15.63 1.84 -39.77
CA ASN A 398 -15.00 2.92 -38.99
C ASN A 398 -15.77 4.24 -38.98
N GLU A 399 -16.75 4.44 -39.88
CA GLU A 399 -17.64 5.61 -39.81
C GLU A 399 -18.85 5.34 -38.90
N SER A 400 -19.30 4.08 -38.80
CA SER A 400 -20.43 3.70 -37.94
C SER A 400 -20.08 3.70 -36.44
N LEU A 401 -18.79 3.59 -36.09
CA LEU A 401 -18.33 3.62 -34.69
C LEU A 401 -18.12 5.04 -34.14
N GLN A 402 -18.20 6.08 -34.99
CA GLN A 402 -18.24 7.46 -34.52
C GLN A 402 -19.65 7.93 -34.14
N GLN A 403 -20.72 7.21 -34.52
CA GLN A 403 -22.10 7.60 -34.22
C GLN A 403 -22.75 6.87 -33.03
N VAL A 404 -22.08 5.89 -32.41
CA VAL A 404 -22.65 5.12 -31.26
C VAL A 404 -22.11 5.57 -29.90
N VAL A 405 -21.21 6.56 -29.86
CA VAL A 405 -20.93 7.30 -28.62
C VAL A 405 -22.01 8.35 -28.44
N LEU A 406 -23.16 7.94 -27.89
CA LEU A 406 -24.13 8.89 -27.35
C LEU A 406 -23.43 9.71 -26.26
N ASP A 407 -23.15 10.96 -26.65
CA ASP A 407 -22.52 12.05 -25.91
C ASP A 407 -22.90 12.05 -24.42
N PRO A 408 -21.94 12.14 -23.47
CA PRO A 408 -22.23 12.25 -22.03
C PRO A 408 -23.25 13.35 -21.72
N VAL A 409 -23.27 14.42 -22.52
CA VAL A 409 -24.22 15.53 -22.45
C VAL A 409 -25.67 15.07 -22.71
N ALA A 410 -25.88 14.15 -23.67
CA ALA A 410 -27.21 13.63 -24.00
C ALA A 410 -27.77 12.70 -22.90
N ARG A 411 -26.91 11.93 -22.21
CA ARG A 411 -27.32 11.15 -21.03
C ARG A 411 -27.67 12.04 -19.85
N GLN A 412 -26.92 13.13 -19.66
CA GLN A 412 -27.18 14.10 -18.61
C GLN A 412 -28.50 14.85 -18.88
N ALA A 413 -28.75 15.25 -20.12
CA ALA A 413 -30.01 15.84 -20.56
C ALA A 413 -31.23 14.92 -20.36
N LYS A 414 -31.12 13.61 -20.66
CA LYS A 414 -32.19 12.64 -20.37
C LYS A 414 -32.47 12.49 -18.87
N LYS A 415 -31.42 12.48 -18.03
CA LYS A 415 -31.58 12.43 -16.56
C LYS A 415 -32.24 13.70 -16.02
N GLN A 416 -31.92 14.85 -16.60
CA GLN A 416 -32.47 16.14 -16.21
C GLN A 416 -33.94 16.25 -16.63
N ALA A 417 -34.26 15.89 -17.88
CA ALA A 417 -35.65 15.81 -18.35
C ALA A 417 -36.52 14.83 -17.53
N ALA A 418 -35.97 13.71 -17.07
CA ALA A 418 -36.67 12.78 -16.20
C ALA A 418 -36.92 13.35 -14.79
N ARG A 419 -35.98 14.13 -14.23
CA ARG A 419 -36.17 14.86 -12.96
C ARG A 419 -37.22 15.96 -13.13
N ASP A 420 -37.16 16.70 -14.22
CA ASP A 420 -38.10 17.80 -14.48
C ASP A 420 -39.53 17.27 -14.67
N LEU A 421 -39.71 16.14 -15.36
CA LEU A 421 -41.00 15.45 -15.45
C LEU A 421 -41.50 14.93 -14.09
N TYR A 422 -40.61 14.46 -13.22
CA TYR A 422 -40.96 14.04 -11.87
C TYR A 422 -41.44 15.22 -11.01
N PHE A 423 -40.70 16.34 -11.02
CA PHE A 423 -41.09 17.54 -10.29
C PHE A 423 -42.35 18.19 -10.85
N LYS A 424 -42.55 18.17 -12.18
CA LYS A 424 -43.78 18.64 -12.82
C LYS A 424 -44.99 17.80 -12.41
N ARG A 425 -44.85 16.47 -12.32
CA ARG A 425 -45.90 15.59 -11.77
C ARG A 425 -46.17 15.84 -10.29
N GLN A 426 -45.14 16.11 -9.48
CA GLN A 426 -45.33 16.45 -8.06
C GLN A 426 -46.05 17.80 -7.90
N ALA A 427 -45.72 18.79 -8.72
CA ALA A 427 -46.41 20.09 -8.74
C ALA A 427 -47.87 19.96 -9.20
N GLU A 428 -48.15 19.20 -10.25
CA GLU A 428 -49.51 18.94 -10.74
C GLU A 428 -50.35 18.14 -9.71
N GLN A 429 -49.73 17.20 -8.99
CA GLN A 429 -50.38 16.51 -7.87
C GLN A 429 -50.64 17.44 -6.68
N ALA A 430 -49.75 18.40 -6.40
CA ALA A 430 -49.94 19.39 -5.35
C ALA A 430 -51.04 20.40 -5.70
N GLU A 431 -51.10 20.88 -6.95
CA GLU A 431 -52.17 21.75 -7.44
C GLU A 431 -53.52 21.04 -7.46
N ARG A 432 -53.58 19.77 -7.90
CA ARG A 432 -54.82 18.99 -7.83
C ARG A 432 -55.27 18.73 -6.39
N LYS A 433 -54.33 18.50 -5.47
CA LYS A 433 -54.63 18.38 -4.03
C LYS A 433 -55.17 19.70 -3.45
N ALA A 434 -54.71 20.84 -3.95
CA ALA A 434 -55.21 22.15 -3.55
C ALA A 434 -56.60 22.46 -4.11
N ASN A 435 -56.92 21.97 -5.31
CA ASN A 435 -58.22 22.21 -5.97
C ASN A 435 -59.32 21.21 -5.59
N ASP A 436 -58.98 19.96 -5.27
CA ASP A 436 -59.96 18.93 -4.86
C ASP A 436 -59.35 17.98 -3.78
N PRO A 437 -59.46 18.36 -2.50
CA PRO A 437 -58.87 17.61 -1.39
C PRO A 437 -59.52 16.24 -1.14
N GLU A 438 -60.82 16.09 -1.42
CA GLU A 438 -61.56 14.85 -1.18
C GLU A 438 -61.16 13.74 -2.15
N TRP A 439 -60.96 14.09 -3.43
CA TRP A 439 -60.46 13.14 -4.43
C TRP A 439 -59.06 12.59 -4.04
N TYR A 440 -58.19 13.43 -3.49
CA TYR A 440 -56.83 13.03 -3.09
C TYR A 440 -56.83 12.03 -1.92
N GLU A 441 -57.66 12.25 -0.89
CA GLU A 441 -57.78 11.29 0.21
C GLU A 441 -58.44 9.97 -0.22
N MET A 442 -59.39 10.01 -1.17
CA MET A 442 -59.99 8.80 -1.75
C MET A 442 -58.95 7.94 -2.50
N VAL A 443 -58.13 8.55 -3.37
CA VAL A 443 -57.08 7.83 -4.13
C VAL A 443 -55.98 7.30 -3.20
N LYS A 444 -55.64 8.05 -2.14
CA LYS A 444 -54.68 7.61 -1.11
C LYS A 444 -55.21 6.45 -0.28
N ALA A 445 -56.50 6.45 0.07
CA ALA A 445 -57.17 5.33 0.71
C ALA A 445 -57.23 4.08 -0.19
N GLU A 446 -57.48 4.26 -1.49
CA GLU A 446 -57.48 3.16 -2.46
C GLU A 446 -56.07 2.57 -2.66
N GLY A 447 -55.04 3.42 -2.70
CA GLY A 447 -53.64 2.99 -2.75
C GLY A 447 -53.21 2.21 -1.51
N MET A 448 -53.67 2.62 -0.32
CA MET A 448 -53.44 1.90 0.95
C MET A 448 -54.17 0.54 0.96
N LYS A 449 -55.42 0.47 0.47
CA LYS A 449 -56.16 -0.79 0.31
C LYS A 449 -55.45 -1.78 -0.61
N ARG A 450 -55.00 -1.35 -1.80
CA ARG A 450 -54.24 -2.23 -2.72
C ARG A 450 -52.91 -2.72 -2.15
N LYS A 451 -52.28 -1.91 -1.29
CA LYS A 451 -51.03 -2.27 -0.62
C LYS A 451 -51.27 -3.27 0.53
N ALA A 452 -52.39 -3.13 1.24
CA ALA A 452 -52.85 -4.09 2.25
C ALA A 452 -53.26 -5.43 1.61
N GLU A 453 -53.99 -5.41 0.50
CA GLU A 453 -54.35 -6.63 -0.26
C GLU A 453 -53.10 -7.37 -0.80
N LYS A 454 -52.10 -6.63 -1.30
CA LYS A 454 -50.82 -7.23 -1.69
C LYS A 454 -50.01 -7.77 -0.51
N GLY A 455 -50.15 -7.19 0.67
CA GLY A 455 -49.52 -7.68 1.91
C GLY A 455 -50.18 -8.96 2.41
N LEU A 456 -51.51 -9.07 2.28
CA LEU A 456 -52.29 -10.25 2.70
C LEU A 456 -52.09 -11.46 1.75
N LEU A 457 -51.78 -11.21 0.48
CA LEU A 457 -51.42 -12.23 -0.52
C LEU A 457 -49.97 -12.72 -0.40
N ALA A 458 -49.15 -12.07 0.43
CA ALA A 458 -47.74 -12.38 0.65
C ALA A 458 -47.46 -13.06 2.01
N ALA A 459 -48.50 -13.21 2.85
CA ALA A 459 -48.54 -14.06 4.03
C ALA A 459 -49.31 -15.33 3.70
#